data_AF-A0A1S2VIC6-F1
#
_entry.id   AF-A0A1S2VIC6-F1
#
_cell.length_a   1.000
_cell.length_b   1.000
_cell.length_c   1.000
_cell.angle_alpha   90.00
_cell.angle_beta   90.00
_cell.angle_gamma   90.00
#
_symmetry.space_group_name_H-M   'P 1'
#
loop_
_entity.id
_entity.type
_entity.pdbx_description
1 polymer ?
#
loop_
_entity_poly.entity_id
_entity_poly.type
_entity_poly.pdbx_seq_one_letter_code
_entity_poly.pdbx_strand_id
1 'polypeptide(L)'
;MASCRSETSTINPNSPEYPREGTATDAGVGIGTAVSLVIGPEGGTITVSGGKATLVIPAGAVDKQTTFTIQPITNPAPNGMGSGYRLLPQDLKLGKAASLSITYTNAELAGNTADMIGMAQQKADKVWYTSVGQKVDGAYRTVTAPVTTLGDIALYRQYALVDESGMESDWVAYYGATMRLLVSELAPMTVNNGEPLRRITATSASIGWNLSGHGKMTGSGLAGTYVAPAYHPEQNPVTVAVSIPAAKAGTVVTLSRPVYVGMGYIRYTLDGKTTLCTTVSLKESGNSYSTILGASDTTPVNLTFRATGTGTLPFGDYVALDNRSGLIVCRPSGSNMEWFDTRGDCMGLRYATGQVAISQYTKNKVVKGSLTGTLIPRANGCSNSGPGLSGEFLVKVPVI
;
A
#
# COMPACT_ATOMS: atom_id res chain seq x y z
N MET A 1 34.45 49.64 3.96
CA MET A 1 33.88 48.87 5.09
C MET A 1 32.38 48.80 4.89
N ALA A 2 31.83 47.64 4.55
CA ALA A 2 30.39 47.41 4.48
C ALA A 2 30.11 46.09 5.19
N SER A 3 29.27 46.17 6.23
CA SER A 3 28.99 45.12 7.20
C SER A 3 27.94 44.14 6.67
N CYS A 4 28.23 42.83 6.77
CA CYS A 4 27.26 41.75 6.55
C CYS A 4 26.26 41.70 7.71
N ARG A 5 24.96 41.83 7.43
CA ARG A 5 23.91 41.37 8.34
C ARG A 5 23.67 39.89 8.11
N SER A 6 23.93 39.08 9.11
CA SER A 6 23.47 37.70 9.21
C SER A 6 21.95 37.69 9.41
N GLU A 7 21.22 37.15 8.45
CA GLU A 7 19.82 36.79 8.65
C GLU A 7 19.75 35.53 9.53
N THR A 8 19.48 35.74 10.81
CA THR A 8 19.06 34.68 11.73
C THR A 8 17.72 34.12 11.25
N SER A 9 17.75 32.91 10.70
CA SER A 9 16.54 32.10 10.50
C SER A 9 15.88 31.86 11.85
N THR A 10 14.63 32.31 11.99
CA THR A 10 13.80 32.05 13.17
C THR A 10 13.41 30.56 13.18
N ILE A 11 14.03 29.81 14.09
CA ILE A 11 13.74 28.40 14.32
C ILE A 11 12.33 28.32 14.93
N ASN A 12 11.38 27.66 14.25
CA ASN A 12 10.07 27.36 14.82
C ASN A 12 10.20 26.13 15.74
N PRO A 13 9.98 26.28 17.07
CA PRO A 13 10.21 25.21 18.04
C PRO A 13 9.24 24.02 17.95
N ASN A 14 8.24 24.06 17.06
CA ASN A 14 7.27 22.98 16.87
C ASN A 14 7.47 22.17 15.56
N SER A 15 8.60 22.34 14.87
CA SER A 15 8.94 21.53 13.69
C SER A 15 9.68 20.26 14.11
N PRO A 16 9.26 19.05 13.67
CA PRO A 16 10.06 17.85 13.90
C PRO A 16 11.42 17.99 13.21
N GLU A 17 12.49 17.91 13.98
CA GLU A 17 13.86 17.94 13.46
C GLU A 17 14.19 16.56 12.86
N TYR A 18 14.34 16.48 11.53
CA TYR A 18 14.69 15.23 10.86
C TYR A 18 16.22 15.05 10.84
N PRO A 19 16.74 13.83 11.06
CA PRO A 19 18.17 13.55 10.95
C PRO A 19 18.73 13.97 9.58
N ARG A 20 19.95 14.53 9.56
CA ARG A 20 20.64 14.90 8.30
C ARG A 20 21.10 13.68 7.49
N GLU A 21 21.19 12.51 8.12
CA GLU A 21 21.53 11.23 7.51
C GLU A 21 20.26 10.46 7.10
N GLY A 22 20.36 9.60 6.07
CA GLY A 22 19.24 8.76 5.67
C GLY A 22 18.76 7.86 6.81
N THR A 23 17.47 7.57 6.85
CA THR A 23 16.90 6.72 7.91
C THR A 23 17.03 5.25 7.54
N ALA A 24 17.67 4.46 8.41
CA ALA A 24 17.73 3.01 8.26
C ALA A 24 16.33 2.40 8.40
N THR A 25 16.05 1.36 7.60
CA THR A 25 14.78 0.63 7.62
C THR A 25 15.03 -0.87 7.59
N ASP A 26 14.08 -1.68 8.05
CA ASP A 26 14.21 -3.13 7.86
C ASP A 26 14.19 -3.50 6.37
N ALA A 27 14.79 -4.64 6.03
CA ALA A 27 14.76 -5.16 4.68
C ALA A 27 13.33 -5.55 4.29
N GLY A 28 13.01 -5.49 2.99
CA GLY A 28 11.68 -5.88 2.53
C GLY A 28 11.42 -7.38 2.77
N VAL A 29 10.17 -7.71 3.06
CA VAL A 29 9.70 -9.08 3.24
C VAL A 29 9.18 -9.60 1.91
N GLY A 30 9.51 -10.85 1.56
CA GLY A 30 9.05 -11.50 0.33
C GLY A 30 7.53 -11.48 0.18
N ILE A 31 7.05 -10.94 -0.94
CA ILE A 31 5.63 -10.97 -1.34
C ILE A 31 5.51 -11.48 -2.77
N GLY A 32 4.40 -12.13 -3.09
CA GLY A 32 4.19 -12.67 -4.44
C GLY A 32 5.22 -13.73 -4.87
N THR A 33 5.18 -14.09 -6.14
CA THR A 33 5.97 -15.20 -6.70
C THR A 33 7.32 -14.71 -7.23
N ALA A 34 8.40 -15.39 -6.86
CA ALA A 34 9.73 -15.18 -7.44
C ALA A 34 9.80 -15.70 -8.88
N VAL A 35 10.58 -15.04 -9.73
CA VAL A 35 10.95 -15.56 -11.07
C VAL A 35 12.45 -15.74 -11.11
N SER A 36 12.91 -16.88 -11.65
CA SER A 36 14.34 -17.19 -11.79
C SER A 36 14.71 -17.59 -13.22
N LEU A 37 15.92 -17.22 -13.65
CA LEU A 37 16.48 -17.59 -14.95
C LEU A 37 18.00 -17.77 -14.84
N VAL A 38 18.54 -18.80 -15.49
CA VAL A 38 19.99 -18.98 -15.65
C VAL A 38 20.45 -18.13 -16.82
N ILE A 39 21.38 -17.21 -16.58
CA ILE A 39 21.95 -16.32 -17.61
C ILE A 39 23.47 -16.46 -17.59
N GLY A 40 24.08 -16.70 -18.76
CA GLY A 40 25.52 -16.79 -18.94
C GLY A 40 26.16 -15.50 -19.46
N PRO A 41 27.44 -15.58 -19.88
CA PRO A 41 28.19 -14.45 -20.43
C PRO A 41 27.54 -13.76 -21.64
N GLU A 42 26.67 -14.46 -22.36
CA GLU A 42 25.88 -13.94 -23.48
C GLU A 42 24.86 -12.86 -23.07
N GLY A 43 24.53 -12.76 -21.78
CA GLY A 43 23.50 -11.86 -21.27
C GLY A 43 22.09 -12.43 -21.43
N GLY A 44 21.10 -11.69 -20.97
CA GLY A 44 19.72 -12.17 -20.97
C GLY A 44 18.76 -11.20 -20.30
N THR A 45 17.48 -11.55 -20.33
CA THR A 45 16.40 -10.73 -19.76
C THR A 45 15.53 -11.60 -18.88
N ILE A 46 15.19 -11.07 -17.70
CA ILE A 46 14.25 -11.68 -16.77
C ILE A 46 13.15 -10.67 -16.43
N THR A 47 11.89 -11.12 -16.50
CA THR A 47 10.71 -10.26 -16.36
C THR A 47 9.73 -10.88 -15.37
N VAL A 48 9.25 -10.07 -14.42
CA VAL A 48 8.17 -10.44 -13.49
C VAL A 48 6.84 -10.44 -14.25
N SER A 49 5.93 -11.36 -13.90
CA SER A 49 4.60 -11.47 -14.49
C SER A 49 3.88 -10.12 -14.58
N GLY A 50 3.27 -9.84 -15.72
CA GLY A 50 2.58 -8.57 -15.96
C GLY A 50 3.50 -7.37 -16.24
N GLY A 51 4.80 -7.59 -16.47
CA GLY A 51 5.74 -6.53 -16.86
C GLY A 51 6.03 -5.51 -15.76
N LYS A 52 5.84 -5.89 -14.50
CA LYS A 52 5.99 -5.00 -13.34
C LYS A 52 7.46 -4.65 -13.05
N ALA A 53 8.37 -5.59 -13.28
CA ALA A 53 9.80 -5.36 -13.25
C ALA A 53 10.50 -6.20 -14.32
N THR A 54 11.49 -5.61 -14.99
CA THR A 54 12.31 -6.25 -16.02
C THR A 54 13.78 -5.94 -15.78
N LEU A 55 14.61 -6.96 -15.64
CA LEU A 55 16.07 -6.82 -15.52
C LEU A 55 16.72 -7.34 -16.81
N VAL A 56 17.47 -6.48 -17.48
CA VAL A 56 18.26 -6.80 -18.68
C VAL A 56 19.73 -6.86 -18.29
N ILE A 57 20.32 -8.03 -18.40
CA ILE A 57 21.72 -8.32 -18.10
C ILE A 57 22.49 -8.30 -19.42
N PRO A 58 23.41 -7.34 -19.65
CA PRO A 58 24.13 -7.27 -20.91
C PRO A 58 25.18 -8.37 -21.01
N ALA A 59 25.58 -8.68 -22.25
CA ALA A 59 26.70 -9.59 -22.52
C ALA A 59 27.98 -9.14 -21.81
N GLY A 60 28.63 -10.06 -21.10
CA GLY A 60 29.83 -9.82 -20.29
C GLY A 60 29.56 -9.19 -18.93
N ALA A 61 28.31 -9.13 -18.47
CA ALA A 61 28.01 -8.74 -17.09
C ALA A 61 28.40 -9.83 -16.07
N VAL A 62 28.42 -11.10 -16.50
CA VAL A 62 28.91 -12.26 -15.75
C VAL A 62 29.88 -13.08 -16.59
N ASP A 63 30.76 -13.82 -15.92
CA ASP A 63 31.80 -14.66 -16.52
C ASP A 63 31.36 -16.13 -16.68
N LYS A 64 30.30 -16.54 -16.00
CA LYS A 64 29.73 -17.89 -16.04
C LYS A 64 28.21 -17.87 -15.89
N GLN A 65 27.58 -19.01 -16.19
CA GLN A 65 26.17 -19.23 -15.92
C GLN A 65 25.83 -18.94 -14.46
N THR A 66 24.92 -18.00 -14.26
CA THR A 66 24.47 -17.54 -12.94
C THR A 66 22.95 -17.59 -12.89
N THR A 67 22.39 -18.12 -11.81
CA THR A 67 20.94 -18.08 -11.60
C THR A 67 20.57 -16.72 -11.02
N PHE A 68 19.82 -15.94 -11.79
CA PHE A 68 19.26 -14.67 -11.34
C PHE A 68 17.82 -14.85 -10.91
N THR A 69 17.43 -14.20 -9.82
CA THR A 69 16.05 -14.21 -9.33
C THR A 69 15.58 -12.78 -9.07
N ILE A 70 14.34 -12.48 -9.46
CA ILE A 70 13.60 -11.29 -9.01
C ILE A 70 12.48 -11.76 -8.08
N GLN A 71 12.55 -11.36 -6.81
CA GLN A 71 11.50 -11.61 -5.81
C GLN A 71 10.83 -10.27 -5.46
N PRO A 72 9.53 -10.09 -5.70
CA PRO A 72 8.82 -8.93 -5.16
C PRO A 72 8.88 -8.94 -3.63
N ILE A 73 9.04 -7.77 -3.02
CA ILE A 73 9.12 -7.57 -1.57
C ILE A 73 8.21 -6.41 -1.16
N THR A 74 7.87 -6.33 0.14
CA THR A 74 7.34 -5.07 0.71
C THR A 74 8.32 -3.93 0.41
N ASN A 75 7.81 -2.69 0.36
CA ASN A 75 8.61 -1.51 0.07
C ASN A 75 8.82 -0.67 1.33
N PRO A 76 9.91 -0.91 2.10
CA PRO A 76 10.22 -0.13 3.28
C PRO A 76 11.01 1.15 2.96
N ALA A 77 11.25 1.49 1.69
CA ALA A 77 11.94 2.73 1.34
C ALA A 77 11.17 3.94 1.89
N PRO A 78 11.86 5.01 2.34
CA PRO A 78 11.20 6.26 2.68
C PRO A 78 10.30 6.74 1.53
N ASN A 79 9.02 6.99 1.84
CA ASN A 79 7.98 7.29 0.84
C ASN A 79 7.93 6.27 -0.31
N GLY A 80 8.15 4.99 -0.03
CA GLY A 80 8.09 3.91 -1.00
C GLY A 80 6.75 3.87 -1.73
N MET A 81 6.77 3.56 -3.03
CA MET A 81 5.57 3.37 -3.83
C MET A 81 5.56 1.98 -4.49
N GLY A 82 4.40 1.33 -4.53
CA GLY A 82 4.28 -0.02 -5.06
C GLY A 82 5.12 -1.05 -4.28
N SER A 83 5.43 -2.17 -4.93
CA SER A 83 6.32 -3.20 -4.38
C SER A 83 7.80 -2.84 -4.57
N GLY A 84 8.65 -3.29 -3.65
CA GLY A 84 10.09 -3.38 -3.89
C GLY A 84 10.43 -4.69 -4.59
N TYR A 85 11.68 -4.85 -4.99
CA TYR A 85 12.21 -6.07 -5.59
C TYR A 85 13.56 -6.42 -4.98
N ARG A 86 13.72 -7.68 -4.58
CA ARG A 86 15.00 -8.27 -4.21
C ARG A 86 15.60 -8.97 -5.42
N LEU A 87 16.75 -8.50 -5.86
CA LEU A 87 17.53 -9.10 -6.94
C LEU A 87 18.55 -10.08 -6.32
N LEU A 88 18.55 -11.33 -6.77
CA LEU A 88 19.46 -12.37 -6.30
C LEU A 88 20.36 -12.86 -7.45
N PRO A 89 21.61 -13.30 -7.17
CA PRO A 89 22.22 -13.42 -5.83
C PRO A 89 22.53 -12.07 -5.19
N GLN A 90 22.25 -11.92 -3.90
CA GLN A 90 22.48 -10.66 -3.19
C GLN A 90 23.98 -10.31 -3.18
N ASP A 91 24.28 -9.01 -3.25
CA ASP A 91 25.63 -8.45 -3.25
C ASP A 91 26.53 -8.86 -4.43
N LEU A 92 25.98 -9.56 -5.43
CA LEU A 92 26.69 -9.87 -6.66
C LEU A 92 27.03 -8.59 -7.42
N LYS A 93 28.32 -8.35 -7.62
CA LYS A 93 28.84 -7.28 -8.48
C LYS A 93 28.90 -7.73 -9.93
N LEU A 94 28.31 -6.95 -10.83
CA LEU A 94 28.31 -7.23 -12.26
C LEU A 94 29.50 -6.55 -12.95
N GLY A 95 30.10 -7.23 -13.92
CA GLY A 95 31.18 -6.67 -14.75
C GLY A 95 30.71 -5.52 -15.66
N LYS A 96 29.40 -5.48 -15.96
CA LYS A 96 28.71 -4.40 -16.67
C LYS A 96 27.36 -4.16 -16.01
N ALA A 97 26.93 -2.91 -15.95
CA ALA A 97 25.65 -2.56 -15.33
C ALA A 97 24.48 -3.23 -16.07
N ALA A 98 23.65 -3.96 -15.33
CA ALA A 98 22.34 -4.38 -15.81
C ALA A 98 21.38 -3.18 -15.87
N SER A 99 20.32 -3.27 -16.65
CA SER A 99 19.25 -2.27 -16.71
C SER A 99 18.01 -2.83 -16.01
N LEU A 100 17.58 -2.20 -14.92
CA LEU A 100 16.32 -2.52 -14.26
C LEU A 100 15.27 -1.49 -14.64
N SER A 101 14.12 -1.96 -15.13
CA SER A 101 12.94 -1.14 -15.38
C SER A 101 11.78 -1.59 -14.49
N ILE A 102 11.15 -0.66 -13.77
CA ILE A 102 9.98 -0.91 -12.94
C ILE A 102 8.81 -0.06 -13.44
N THR A 103 7.66 -0.70 -13.66
CA THR A 103 6.43 -0.05 -14.11
C THR A 103 5.58 0.42 -12.94
N TYR A 104 5.03 1.64 -13.01
CA TYR A 104 4.15 2.21 -11.99
C TYR A 104 2.78 2.59 -12.55
N THR A 105 1.85 2.89 -11.66
CA THR A 105 0.47 3.30 -11.95
C THR A 105 0.18 4.70 -11.43
N ASN A 106 -0.84 5.37 -11.98
CA ASN A 106 -1.26 6.68 -11.48
C ASN A 106 -1.72 6.64 -10.02
N ALA A 107 -2.28 5.51 -9.56
CA ALA A 107 -2.68 5.34 -8.18
C ALA A 107 -1.46 5.38 -7.23
N GLU A 108 -0.34 4.77 -7.63
CA GLU A 108 0.91 4.76 -6.85
C GLU A 108 1.59 6.13 -6.79
N LEU A 109 1.39 7.01 -7.78
CA LEU A 109 1.89 8.39 -7.73
C LEU A 109 1.27 9.19 -6.59
N ALA A 110 0.00 8.90 -6.26
CA ALA A 110 -0.68 9.45 -5.10
C ALA A 110 -0.56 10.99 -4.96
N GLY A 111 -0.73 11.70 -6.08
CA GLY A 111 -0.66 13.16 -6.17
C GLY A 111 0.67 13.73 -6.67
N ASN A 112 1.72 12.90 -6.73
CA ASN A 112 3.02 13.27 -7.31
C ASN A 112 2.97 13.23 -8.84
N THR A 113 3.90 13.94 -9.47
CA THR A 113 4.16 13.88 -10.91
C THR A 113 5.34 12.95 -11.22
N ALA A 114 5.52 12.58 -12.49
CA ALA A 114 6.60 11.68 -12.91
C ALA A 114 8.00 12.23 -12.59
N ASP A 115 8.20 13.55 -12.56
CA ASP A 115 9.46 14.19 -12.15
C ASP A 115 9.69 14.21 -10.63
N MET A 116 8.76 13.63 -9.84
CA MET A 116 8.82 13.54 -8.37
C MET A 116 8.90 12.11 -7.86
N ILE A 117 9.25 11.15 -8.70
CA ILE A 117 9.48 9.76 -8.32
C ILE A 117 10.87 9.31 -8.72
N GLY A 118 11.39 8.32 -8.02
CA GLY A 118 12.69 7.73 -8.32
C GLY A 118 12.79 6.28 -7.89
N MET A 119 13.95 5.69 -8.17
CA MET A 119 14.34 4.35 -7.77
C MET A 119 15.51 4.46 -6.78
N ALA A 120 15.44 3.72 -5.69
CA ALA A 120 16.49 3.67 -4.68
C ALA A 120 16.85 2.21 -4.35
N GLN A 121 18.10 2.01 -3.96
CA GLN A 121 18.63 0.72 -3.53
C GLN A 121 18.99 0.78 -2.04
N GLN A 122 18.59 -0.23 -1.27
CA GLN A 122 19.03 -0.38 0.10
C GLN A 122 20.45 -0.94 0.14
N LYS A 123 21.33 -0.31 0.93
CA LYS A 123 22.71 -0.78 1.13
C LYS A 123 22.84 -1.54 2.45
N ALA A 124 24.05 -2.03 2.72
CA ALA A 124 24.36 -2.83 3.92
C ALA A 124 24.12 -2.09 5.24
N ASP A 125 24.16 -0.75 5.24
CA ASP A 125 23.80 0.12 6.37
C ASP A 125 22.29 0.27 6.59
N LYS A 126 21.48 -0.46 5.81
CA LYS A 126 20.01 -0.42 5.81
C LYS A 126 19.41 0.91 5.34
N VAL A 127 20.23 1.82 4.83
CA VAL A 127 19.79 3.10 4.28
C VAL A 127 19.54 2.96 2.78
N TRP A 128 18.52 3.67 2.30
CA TRP A 128 18.16 3.70 0.89
C TRP A 128 18.90 4.82 0.18
N TYR A 129 19.53 4.51 -0.94
CA TYR A 129 20.29 5.45 -1.75
C TYR A 129 19.68 5.56 -3.14
N THR A 130 19.61 6.78 -3.65
CA THR A 130 19.05 7.06 -4.98
C THR A 130 19.88 6.35 -6.06
N SER A 131 19.21 5.71 -7.02
CA SER A 131 19.90 5.03 -8.13
C SER A 131 20.45 6.07 -9.10
N VAL A 132 21.77 6.06 -9.30
CA VAL A 132 22.45 7.00 -10.21
C VAL A 132 22.09 6.69 -11.66
N GLY A 133 21.84 7.71 -12.48
CA GLY A 133 21.56 7.54 -13.90
C GLY A 133 20.16 6.98 -14.21
N GLN A 134 19.25 7.01 -13.23
CA GLN A 134 17.86 6.64 -13.44
C GLN A 134 17.17 7.56 -14.45
N LYS A 135 16.17 7.04 -15.14
CA LYS A 135 15.32 7.74 -16.11
C LYS A 135 13.87 7.43 -15.80
N VAL A 136 13.06 8.47 -15.65
CA VAL A 136 11.61 8.34 -15.53
C VAL A 136 10.97 8.61 -16.88
N ASP A 137 10.19 7.65 -17.37
CA ASP A 137 9.38 7.77 -18.56
C ASP A 137 7.90 7.87 -18.17
N GLY A 138 7.36 9.09 -18.24
CA GLY A 138 5.96 9.36 -17.90
C GLY A 138 4.96 8.80 -18.91
N ALA A 139 5.36 8.56 -20.16
CA ALA A 139 4.49 8.05 -21.21
C ALA A 139 4.29 6.54 -21.07
N TYR A 140 5.40 5.81 -20.85
CA TYR A 140 5.36 4.37 -20.61
C TYR A 140 5.17 4.00 -19.13
N ARG A 141 5.18 4.99 -18.24
CA ARG A 141 5.06 4.84 -16.78
C ARG A 141 6.10 3.88 -16.21
N THR A 142 7.36 4.12 -16.57
CA THR A 142 8.48 3.32 -16.09
C THR A 142 9.55 4.18 -15.42
N VAL A 143 10.24 3.60 -14.45
CA VAL A 143 11.52 4.13 -13.96
C VAL A 143 12.58 3.10 -14.29
N THR A 144 13.62 3.52 -15.01
CA THR A 144 14.71 2.64 -15.44
C THR A 144 16.02 3.12 -14.84
N ALA A 145 16.81 2.23 -14.23
CA ALA A 145 18.11 2.57 -13.65
C ALA A 145 19.17 1.49 -13.92
N PRO A 146 20.46 1.89 -14.04
CA PRO A 146 21.55 0.93 -14.07
C PRO A 146 21.77 0.28 -12.70
N VAL A 147 22.03 -1.03 -12.69
CA VAL A 147 22.31 -1.83 -11.50
C VAL A 147 23.68 -2.48 -11.65
N THR A 148 24.60 -2.17 -10.76
CA THR A 148 25.97 -2.73 -10.75
C THR A 148 26.19 -3.74 -9.62
N THR A 149 25.38 -3.68 -8.57
CA THR A 149 25.36 -4.63 -7.45
C THR A 149 23.92 -5.06 -7.21
N LEU A 150 23.66 -6.35 -7.10
CA LEU A 150 22.32 -6.87 -6.83
C LEU A 150 21.94 -6.73 -5.35
N GLY A 151 20.66 -6.48 -5.08
CA GLY A 151 20.11 -6.31 -3.74
C GLY A 151 18.66 -5.82 -3.78
N ASP A 152 18.24 -5.18 -2.69
CA ASP A 152 16.88 -4.64 -2.56
C ASP A 152 16.76 -3.27 -3.22
N ILE A 153 15.80 -3.15 -4.14
CA ILE A 153 15.58 -1.96 -4.94
C ILE A 153 14.08 -1.65 -5.02
N ALA A 154 13.72 -0.38 -4.95
CA ALA A 154 12.32 0.01 -4.89
C ALA A 154 12.10 1.41 -5.47
N LEU A 155 10.85 1.68 -5.87
CA LEU A 155 10.46 3.03 -6.24
C LEU A 155 10.03 3.83 -5.01
N TYR A 156 10.22 5.14 -5.06
CA TYR A 156 9.79 6.08 -4.03
C TYR A 156 9.25 7.36 -4.67
N ARG A 157 8.53 8.15 -3.87
CA ARG A 157 8.00 9.47 -4.26
C ARG A 157 8.52 10.57 -3.35
N GLN A 158 8.66 11.77 -3.88
CA GLN A 158 9.21 12.89 -3.13
C GLN A 158 8.29 13.30 -1.97
N TYR A 159 6.96 13.32 -2.20
CA TYR A 159 5.98 13.74 -1.20
C TYR A 159 5.00 12.62 -0.83
N ALA A 160 4.78 12.43 0.47
CA ALA A 160 3.79 11.50 1.01
C ALA A 160 3.03 12.12 2.18
N LEU A 161 1.76 11.72 2.34
CA LEU A 161 1.03 11.91 3.60
C LEU A 161 1.34 10.72 4.49
N VAL A 162 1.77 10.98 5.72
CA VAL A 162 2.14 9.98 6.72
C VAL A 162 1.50 10.33 8.07
N ASP A 163 1.42 9.37 8.97
CA ASP A 163 1.01 9.61 10.35
C ASP A 163 2.19 10.12 11.20
N GLU A 164 1.99 10.24 12.51
CA GLU A 164 3.00 10.73 13.47
C GLU A 164 4.25 9.82 13.56
N SER A 165 4.13 8.54 13.17
CA SER A 165 5.29 7.64 13.09
C SER A 165 6.14 7.89 11.83
N GLY A 166 5.65 8.73 10.91
CA GLY A 166 6.26 8.94 9.61
C GLY A 166 6.00 7.81 8.61
N MET A 167 5.00 6.96 8.85
CA MET A 167 4.59 5.89 7.94
C MET A 167 3.24 6.20 7.30
N GLU A 168 2.99 5.68 6.10
CA GLU A 168 1.61 5.70 5.58
C GLU A 168 0.71 4.84 6.47
N SER A 169 -0.43 5.40 6.85
CA SER A 169 -1.38 4.75 7.75
C SER A 169 -2.53 4.08 6.99
N ASP A 170 -3.36 3.32 7.69
CA ASP A 170 -4.62 2.81 7.14
C ASP A 170 -5.71 3.89 7.04
N TRP A 171 -5.45 5.09 7.59
CA TRP A 171 -6.35 6.23 7.58
C TRP A 171 -7.75 5.91 8.12
N VAL A 172 -7.81 5.26 9.28
CA VAL A 172 -9.05 4.98 10.01
C VAL A 172 -9.08 5.82 11.28
N ALA A 173 -10.15 6.58 11.48
CA ALA A 173 -10.37 7.38 12.69
C ALA A 173 -11.72 7.02 13.32
N TYR A 174 -11.74 6.75 14.63
CA TYR A 174 -12.99 6.54 15.36
C TYR A 174 -13.81 7.83 15.45
N TYR A 175 -15.08 7.71 15.83
CA TYR A 175 -15.94 8.86 16.06
C TYR A 175 -15.36 9.79 17.13
N GLY A 176 -15.25 11.07 16.81
CA GLY A 176 -14.65 12.09 17.68
C GLY A 176 -13.13 12.01 17.83
N ALA A 177 -12.46 11.04 17.20
CA ALA A 177 -11.02 10.89 17.32
C ALA A 177 -10.26 12.01 16.59
N THR A 178 -9.11 12.36 17.14
CA THR A 178 -8.16 13.28 16.51
C THR A 178 -7.06 12.46 15.85
N MET A 179 -6.78 12.77 14.58
CA MET A 179 -5.71 12.18 13.79
C MET A 179 -4.78 13.28 13.31
N ARG A 180 -3.48 13.16 13.60
CA ARG A 180 -2.47 14.05 13.06
C ARG A 180 -1.89 13.46 11.78
N LEU A 181 -1.79 14.30 10.77
CA LEU A 181 -1.22 13.99 9.46
C LEU A 181 0.02 14.85 9.26
N LEU A 182 1.06 14.25 8.72
CA LEU A 182 2.30 14.92 8.38
C LEU A 182 2.54 14.78 6.87
N VAL A 183 3.08 15.83 6.28
CA VAL A 183 3.69 15.76 4.95
C VAL A 183 5.15 15.35 5.12
N SER A 184 5.49 14.19 4.57
CA SER A 184 6.86 13.70 4.44
C SER A 184 7.42 14.16 3.09
N GLU A 185 8.37 15.08 3.12
CA GLU A 185 9.13 15.54 1.96
C GLU A 185 10.54 14.95 1.98
N LEU A 186 10.94 14.29 0.91
CA LEU A 186 12.32 13.86 0.68
C LEU A 186 13.11 14.94 -0.05
N ALA A 187 14.41 15.02 0.25
CA ALA A 187 15.32 15.90 -0.46
C ALA A 187 15.19 15.71 -1.99
N PRO A 188 15.20 16.80 -2.78
CA PRO A 188 15.07 16.70 -4.23
C PRO A 188 16.13 15.79 -4.84
N MET A 189 15.72 15.08 -5.89
CA MET A 189 16.61 14.27 -6.71
C MET A 189 17.57 15.19 -7.47
N THR A 190 18.77 15.44 -6.94
CA THR A 190 19.86 15.86 -7.82
C THR A 190 20.20 14.62 -8.65
N VAL A 191 19.93 14.69 -9.96
CA VAL A 191 19.84 13.58 -10.93
C VAL A 191 21.09 12.67 -10.97
N ASN A 192 22.16 13.00 -10.24
CA ASN A 192 23.49 12.39 -10.37
C ASN A 192 24.15 11.87 -9.08
N ASN A 193 23.57 11.99 -7.87
CA ASN A 193 24.45 11.95 -6.69
C ASN A 193 24.42 10.71 -5.78
N GLY A 194 23.62 9.67 -6.04
CA GLY A 194 23.72 8.44 -5.23
C GLY A 194 23.55 8.69 -3.72
N GLU A 195 22.83 9.76 -3.37
CA GLU A 195 22.64 10.28 -2.02
C GLU A 195 21.64 9.42 -1.25
N PRO A 196 21.73 9.38 0.09
CA PRO A 196 20.73 8.73 0.90
C PRO A 196 19.38 9.45 0.77
N LEU A 197 18.29 8.68 0.73
CA LEU A 197 16.94 9.20 0.89
C LEU A 197 16.82 9.78 2.30
N ARG A 198 16.72 11.11 2.38
CA ARG A 198 16.58 11.84 3.64
C ARG A 198 15.34 12.72 3.60
N ARG A 199 14.63 12.75 4.73
CA ARG A 199 13.55 13.70 4.93
C ARG A 199 14.14 15.09 5.15
N ILE A 200 13.44 16.10 4.64
CA ILE A 200 13.80 17.49 4.86
C ILE A 200 12.66 18.20 5.57
N THR A 201 13.02 19.22 6.34
CA THR A 201 12.04 20.21 6.81
C THR A 201 11.58 20.98 5.58
N ALA A 202 10.28 21.00 5.32
CA ALA A 202 9.79 21.63 4.09
C ALA A 202 10.12 23.10 4.02
N THR A 203 10.37 23.52 2.80
CA THR A 203 10.77 24.87 2.46
C THR A 203 9.60 25.72 1.95
N SER A 204 8.38 25.17 1.81
CA SER A 204 7.26 25.88 1.21
C SER A 204 6.41 26.63 2.25
N ALA A 205 6.37 27.96 2.12
CA ALA A 205 5.67 28.86 3.04
C ALA A 205 4.13 28.82 2.94
N SER A 206 3.57 28.10 1.96
CA SER A 206 2.14 28.18 1.61
C SER A 206 1.52 26.79 1.39
N ILE A 207 1.56 25.94 2.41
CA ILE A 207 0.88 24.64 2.40
C ILE A 207 -0.58 24.82 2.83
N GLY A 208 -1.52 24.31 2.01
CA GLY A 208 -2.95 24.42 2.24
C GLY A 208 -3.60 23.07 2.56
N TRP A 209 -4.14 22.92 3.76
CA TRP A 209 -4.88 21.72 4.19
C TRP A 209 -6.38 21.88 3.92
N ASN A 210 -7.00 20.85 3.36
CA ASN A 210 -8.40 20.84 2.96
C ASN A 210 -9.10 19.54 3.38
N LEU A 211 -10.41 19.62 3.58
CA LEU A 211 -11.29 18.49 3.90
C LEU A 211 -12.50 18.52 2.98
N SER A 212 -12.84 17.36 2.42
CA SER A 212 -14.13 17.11 1.78
C SER A 212 -14.86 16.02 2.58
N GLY A 213 -16.05 16.36 3.09
CA GLY A 213 -16.84 15.51 4.00
C GLY A 213 -16.90 16.08 5.42
N HIS A 214 -17.41 15.27 6.36
CA HIS A 214 -17.63 15.70 7.74
C HIS A 214 -16.37 15.68 8.62
N GLY A 215 -16.42 16.45 9.71
CA GLY A 215 -15.34 16.61 10.67
C GLY A 215 -14.74 18.01 10.59
N LYS A 216 -13.56 18.17 11.17
CA LYS A 216 -12.82 19.44 11.16
C LYS A 216 -11.38 19.19 10.76
N MET A 217 -10.87 20.03 9.87
CA MET A 217 -9.47 20.05 9.51
C MET A 217 -8.83 21.37 9.91
N THR A 218 -7.70 21.29 10.58
CA THR A 218 -6.84 22.45 10.89
C THR A 218 -5.42 22.07 10.51
N GLY A 219 -4.62 22.99 9.99
CA GLY A 219 -3.23 22.66 9.67
C GLY A 219 -2.40 23.91 9.43
N SER A 220 -1.10 23.76 9.63
CA SER A 220 -0.10 24.79 9.36
C SER A 220 1.20 24.11 8.91
N GLY A 221 1.75 24.57 7.79
CA GLY A 221 2.93 23.94 7.19
C GLY A 221 2.71 22.44 6.94
N LEU A 222 3.70 21.62 7.31
CA LEU A 222 3.68 20.18 7.08
C LEU A 222 2.78 19.37 8.02
N ALA A 223 2.14 19.99 8.99
CA ALA A 223 1.30 19.29 9.95
C ALA A 223 -0.16 19.72 9.81
N GLY A 224 -1.02 18.72 9.71
CA GLY A 224 -2.47 18.86 9.72
C GLY A 224 -3.06 17.99 10.82
N THR A 225 -4.20 18.41 11.33
CA THR A 225 -4.97 17.69 12.34
C THR A 225 -6.40 17.58 11.84
N TYR A 226 -6.84 16.34 11.63
CA TYR A 226 -8.22 16.00 11.35
C TYR A 226 -8.91 15.56 12.63
N VAL A 227 -10.09 16.10 12.91
CA VAL A 227 -10.98 15.66 13.98
C VAL A 227 -12.20 15.03 13.33
N ALA A 228 -12.38 13.73 13.55
CA ALA A 228 -13.51 12.97 13.03
C ALA A 228 -14.82 13.42 13.70
N PRO A 229 -15.96 13.41 13.00
CA PRO A 229 -17.26 13.66 13.62
C PRO A 229 -17.57 12.61 14.70
N ALA A 230 -18.40 12.98 15.68
CA ALA A 230 -18.85 12.06 16.75
C ALA A 230 -19.95 11.07 16.29
N TYR A 231 -20.16 10.93 14.99
CA TYR A 231 -21.21 10.12 14.35
C TYR A 231 -20.71 9.57 13.01
N HIS A 232 -21.43 8.59 12.46
CA HIS A 232 -21.15 8.06 11.11
C HIS A 232 -21.54 9.10 10.04
N PRO A 233 -20.60 9.56 9.19
CA PRO A 233 -20.88 10.62 8.22
C PRO A 233 -21.53 10.08 6.94
N GLU A 234 -22.39 10.89 6.32
CA GLU A 234 -23.05 10.56 5.03
C GLU A 234 -22.02 10.28 3.92
N GLN A 235 -20.98 11.11 3.85
CA GLN A 235 -19.80 10.84 3.02
C GLN A 235 -18.75 10.10 3.85
N ASN A 236 -18.59 8.80 3.59
CA ASN A 236 -17.55 7.97 4.22
C ASN A 236 -16.93 7.04 3.15
N PRO A 237 -15.62 7.14 2.86
CA PRO A 237 -14.62 7.96 3.54
C PRO A 237 -14.73 9.46 3.26
N VAL A 238 -14.32 10.27 4.23
CA VAL A 238 -14.02 11.68 3.98
C VAL A 238 -12.67 11.78 3.27
N THR A 239 -12.40 12.89 2.60
CA THR A 239 -11.11 13.10 1.94
C THR A 239 -10.33 14.20 2.62
N VAL A 240 -9.17 13.86 3.18
CA VAL A 240 -8.18 14.86 3.61
C VAL A 240 -7.23 15.10 2.46
N ALA A 241 -6.98 16.37 2.15
CA ALA A 241 -6.05 16.76 1.10
C ALA A 241 -5.11 17.87 1.59
N VAL A 242 -3.91 17.90 1.00
CA VAL A 242 -2.93 18.96 1.22
C VAL A 242 -2.32 19.37 -0.11
N SER A 243 -2.30 20.67 -0.36
CA SER A 243 -1.69 21.28 -1.54
C SER A 243 -0.36 21.89 -1.17
N ILE A 244 0.69 21.45 -1.86
CA ILE A 244 2.09 21.80 -1.60
C ILE A 244 2.65 22.44 -2.88
N PRO A 245 3.08 23.72 -2.83
CA PRO A 245 3.87 24.30 -3.91
C PRO A 245 5.19 23.55 -4.00
N ALA A 246 5.44 22.87 -5.13
CA ALA A 246 6.69 22.16 -5.34
C ALA A 246 7.82 23.14 -5.71
N ALA A 247 9.07 22.70 -5.54
CA ALA A 247 10.27 23.50 -5.85
C ALA A 247 10.30 24.00 -7.31
N LYS A 248 9.67 23.27 -8.24
CA LYS A 248 9.50 23.72 -9.62
C LYS A 248 8.38 24.74 -9.70
N ALA A 249 8.74 25.98 -10.07
CA ALA A 249 7.81 27.09 -10.19
C ALA A 249 6.54 26.71 -10.97
N GLY A 250 5.37 27.03 -10.40
CA GLY A 250 4.06 26.75 -10.99
C GLY A 250 3.55 25.32 -10.81
N THR A 251 4.30 24.42 -10.17
CA THR A 251 3.84 23.05 -9.90
C THR A 251 3.24 22.96 -8.48
N VAL A 252 2.02 22.43 -8.38
CA VAL A 252 1.36 22.15 -7.09
C VAL A 252 1.12 20.66 -6.97
N VAL A 253 1.66 20.06 -5.91
CA VAL A 253 1.40 18.67 -5.53
C VAL A 253 0.19 18.66 -4.64
N THR A 254 -0.85 17.91 -5.01
CA THR A 254 -2.01 17.68 -4.13
C THR A 254 -1.99 16.24 -3.66
N LEU A 255 -1.60 16.04 -2.40
CA LEU A 255 -1.70 14.73 -1.76
C LEU A 255 -3.11 14.61 -1.19
N SER A 256 -3.80 13.52 -1.47
CA SER A 256 -5.11 13.22 -0.89
C SER A 256 -5.18 11.80 -0.36
N ARG A 257 -5.91 11.62 0.74
CA ARG A 257 -6.15 10.32 1.35
C ARG A 257 -7.62 10.20 1.80
N PRO A 258 -8.28 9.06 1.50
CA PRO A 258 -9.54 8.75 2.16
C PRO A 258 -9.28 8.49 3.64
N VAL A 259 -10.11 9.06 4.51
CA VAL A 259 -10.15 8.75 5.93
C VAL A 259 -11.47 8.06 6.23
N TYR A 260 -11.40 6.80 6.64
CA TYR A 260 -12.56 6.00 7.02
C TYR A 260 -12.95 6.34 8.45
N VAL A 261 -14.15 6.86 8.62
CA VAL A 261 -14.66 7.27 9.94
C VAL A 261 -15.48 6.13 10.54
N GLY A 262 -15.07 5.60 11.69
CA GLY A 262 -15.68 4.47 12.37
C GLY A 262 -14.69 3.34 12.66
N MET A 263 -15.16 2.10 12.64
CA MET A 263 -14.33 0.92 12.96
C MET A 263 -13.48 0.45 11.78
N GLY A 264 -13.69 0.95 10.56
CA GLY A 264 -12.91 0.56 9.38
C GLY A 264 -13.80 0.35 8.16
N TYR A 265 -13.49 -0.65 7.34
CA TYR A 265 -14.21 -0.91 6.10
C TYR A 265 -14.12 -2.36 5.63
N ILE A 266 -15.06 -2.74 4.76
CA ILE A 266 -14.95 -3.88 3.84
C ILE A 266 -15.16 -3.34 2.43
N ARG A 267 -14.21 -3.61 1.53
CA ARG A 267 -14.30 -3.27 0.12
C ARG A 267 -14.17 -4.54 -0.70
N TYR A 268 -15.15 -4.84 -1.54
CA TYR A 268 -15.10 -6.02 -2.41
C TYR A 268 -15.64 -5.72 -3.79
N THR A 269 -15.12 -6.43 -4.78
CA THR A 269 -15.58 -6.45 -6.16
C THR A 269 -16.18 -7.82 -6.41
N LEU A 270 -17.44 -7.84 -6.80
CA LEU A 270 -18.17 -9.03 -7.23
C LEU A 270 -18.59 -8.82 -8.67
N ASP A 271 -18.15 -9.68 -9.58
CA ASP A 271 -18.54 -9.61 -11.00
C ASP A 271 -18.22 -8.24 -11.63
N GLY A 272 -17.05 -7.68 -11.32
CA GLY A 272 -16.59 -6.36 -11.79
C GLY A 272 -17.22 -5.16 -11.08
N LYS A 273 -18.25 -5.33 -10.25
CA LYS A 273 -18.87 -4.23 -9.48
C LYS A 273 -18.28 -4.14 -8.07
N THR A 274 -17.76 -2.96 -7.73
CA THR A 274 -17.18 -2.69 -6.40
C THR A 274 -18.22 -2.14 -5.43
N THR A 275 -18.25 -2.71 -4.23
CA THR A 275 -19.02 -2.26 -3.07
C THR A 275 -18.06 -1.88 -1.95
N LEU A 276 -18.36 -0.77 -1.27
CA LEU A 276 -17.67 -0.34 -0.06
C LEU A 276 -18.68 -0.28 1.10
N CYS A 277 -18.34 -0.95 2.19
CA CYS A 277 -19.06 -0.90 3.45
C CYS A 277 -18.18 -0.19 4.48
N THR A 278 -18.66 0.91 5.05
CA THR A 278 -17.95 1.68 6.09
C THR A 278 -18.62 1.57 7.46
N THR A 279 -19.85 1.06 7.51
CA THR A 279 -20.48 0.58 8.74
C THR A 279 -20.06 -0.86 8.93
N VAL A 280 -19.00 -1.06 9.71
CA VAL A 280 -18.45 -2.39 10.01
C VAL A 280 -18.42 -2.66 11.51
N SER A 281 -18.54 -3.93 11.88
CA SER A 281 -18.37 -4.41 13.25
C SER A 281 -17.59 -5.71 13.25
N LEU A 282 -16.88 -5.97 14.34
CA LEU A 282 -16.18 -7.23 14.60
C LEU A 282 -16.80 -7.87 15.85
N LYS A 283 -17.24 -9.12 15.73
CA LYS A 283 -17.66 -9.95 16.84
C LYS A 283 -16.76 -11.17 16.90
N GLU A 284 -16.16 -11.40 18.06
CA GLU A 284 -15.33 -12.59 18.29
C GLU A 284 -15.86 -13.38 19.48
N SER A 285 -15.88 -14.71 19.33
CA SER A 285 -16.33 -15.65 20.35
C SER A 285 -15.44 -16.88 20.40
N GLY A 286 -15.36 -17.52 21.58
CA GLY A 286 -14.47 -18.65 21.78
C GLY A 286 -13.00 -18.30 21.52
N ASN A 287 -12.19 -19.30 21.16
CA ASN A 287 -10.74 -19.12 20.95
C ASN A 287 -10.35 -18.78 19.50
N SER A 288 -11.23 -18.96 18.53
CA SER A 288 -10.88 -18.77 17.11
C SER A 288 -11.98 -18.17 16.25
N TYR A 289 -13.23 -18.04 16.72
CA TYR A 289 -14.35 -17.67 15.86
C TYR A 289 -14.53 -16.15 15.79
N SER A 290 -14.50 -15.61 14.57
CA SER A 290 -14.65 -14.18 14.31
C SER A 290 -15.65 -13.96 13.18
N THR A 291 -16.50 -12.95 13.35
CA THR A 291 -17.44 -12.48 12.33
C THR A 291 -17.26 -10.98 12.15
N ILE A 292 -17.07 -10.55 10.91
CA ILE A 292 -17.11 -9.17 10.48
C ILE A 292 -18.42 -8.96 9.73
N LEU A 293 -19.25 -8.05 10.24
CA LEU A 293 -20.43 -7.58 9.54
C LEU A 293 -20.12 -6.23 8.92
N GLY A 294 -20.40 -6.08 7.63
CA GLY A 294 -20.36 -4.82 6.93
C GLY A 294 -21.71 -4.50 6.30
N ALA A 295 -22.06 -3.23 6.24
CA ALA A 295 -23.20 -2.76 5.48
C ALA A 295 -22.81 -1.56 4.62
N SER A 296 -23.27 -1.57 3.37
CA SER A 296 -23.55 -0.36 2.60
C SER A 296 -25.04 -0.04 2.74
N ASP A 297 -25.50 1.10 2.21
CA ASP A 297 -26.92 1.47 2.18
C ASP A 297 -27.82 0.42 1.50
N THR A 298 -27.25 -0.46 0.68
CA THR A 298 -28.01 -1.40 -0.15
C THR A 298 -27.57 -2.85 -0.04
N THR A 299 -26.42 -3.15 0.58
CA THR A 299 -25.85 -4.51 0.59
C THR A 299 -25.14 -4.84 1.89
N PRO A 300 -25.70 -5.73 2.73
CA PRO A 300 -24.94 -6.37 3.79
C PRO A 300 -23.89 -7.36 3.25
N VAL A 301 -22.80 -7.48 4.00
CA VAL A 301 -21.76 -8.49 3.88
C VAL A 301 -21.47 -9.09 5.24
N ASN A 302 -21.30 -10.42 5.29
CA ASN A 302 -20.90 -11.15 6.47
C ASN A 302 -19.69 -12.02 6.13
N LEU A 303 -18.54 -11.67 6.68
CA LEU A 303 -17.32 -12.44 6.61
C LEU A 303 -17.13 -13.16 7.94
N THR A 304 -17.10 -14.49 7.92
CA THR A 304 -16.85 -15.31 9.11
C THR A 304 -15.59 -16.14 8.91
N PHE A 305 -14.80 -16.31 9.95
CA PHE A 305 -13.60 -17.14 9.89
C PHE A 305 -13.23 -17.72 11.25
N ARG A 306 -12.48 -18.83 11.22
CA ARG A 306 -11.81 -19.39 12.39
C ARG A 306 -10.30 -19.20 12.29
N ALA A 307 -9.76 -18.25 13.04
CA ALA A 307 -8.33 -17.93 13.05
C ALA A 307 -7.82 -17.68 14.47
N THR A 308 -6.57 -18.06 14.71
CA THR A 308 -5.84 -17.74 15.94
C THR A 308 -4.71 -16.73 15.69
N GLY A 309 -4.59 -16.23 14.46
CA GLY A 309 -3.47 -15.40 14.00
C GLY A 309 -3.60 -15.01 12.53
N THR A 310 -2.49 -14.58 11.94
CA THR A 310 -2.36 -14.30 10.51
C THR A 310 -2.26 -15.60 9.70
N GLY A 311 -2.57 -15.53 8.40
CA GLY A 311 -2.48 -16.67 7.50
C GLY A 311 -3.60 -16.71 6.46
N THR A 312 -3.66 -17.80 5.70
CA THR A 312 -4.64 -18.00 4.64
C THR A 312 -5.66 -19.04 5.05
N LEU A 313 -6.94 -18.70 4.93
CA LEU A 313 -8.08 -19.52 5.32
C LEU A 313 -8.90 -19.81 4.07
N PRO A 314 -8.82 -21.01 3.47
CA PRO A 314 -9.65 -21.35 2.33
C PRO A 314 -11.14 -21.28 2.71
N PHE A 315 -11.97 -20.96 1.73
CA PHE A 315 -13.42 -21.09 1.87
C PHE A 315 -13.76 -22.54 2.25
N GLY A 316 -14.70 -22.73 3.17
CA GLY A 316 -14.99 -24.05 3.72
C GLY A 316 -15.94 -24.03 4.92
N ASP A 317 -15.98 -25.15 5.64
CA ASP A 317 -16.79 -25.26 6.86
C ASP A 317 -16.18 -24.47 8.03
N TYR A 318 -16.47 -23.17 8.08
CA TYR A 318 -16.06 -22.30 9.17
C TYR A 318 -16.81 -22.55 10.50
N VAL A 319 -17.86 -23.37 10.48
CA VAL A 319 -18.61 -23.72 11.70
C VAL A 319 -17.94 -24.88 12.41
N ALA A 320 -17.57 -25.92 11.66
CA ALA A 320 -17.03 -27.17 12.20
C ALA A 320 -15.50 -27.25 12.22
N LEU A 321 -14.79 -26.52 11.34
CA LEU A 321 -13.35 -26.66 11.15
C LEU A 321 -12.61 -25.37 11.45
N ASP A 322 -11.53 -25.47 12.23
CA ASP A 322 -10.56 -24.38 12.32
C ASP A 322 -9.85 -24.17 10.97
N ASN A 323 -9.28 -22.99 10.77
CA ASN A 323 -8.61 -22.58 9.54
C ASN A 323 -9.49 -22.52 8.29
N ARG A 324 -10.81 -22.35 8.46
CA ARG A 324 -11.77 -22.12 7.36
C ARG A 324 -12.40 -20.75 7.47
N SER A 325 -12.86 -20.26 6.33
CA SER A 325 -13.61 -19.01 6.21
C SER A 325 -14.90 -19.19 5.43
N GLY A 326 -15.83 -18.28 5.64
CA GLY A 326 -17.05 -18.15 4.87
C GLY A 326 -17.40 -16.69 4.63
N LEU A 327 -18.10 -16.44 3.53
CA LEU A 327 -18.54 -15.12 3.13
C LEU A 327 -19.95 -15.21 2.58
N ILE A 328 -20.80 -14.31 3.06
CA ILE A 328 -22.14 -14.08 2.51
C ILE A 328 -22.17 -12.63 2.05
N VAL A 329 -22.51 -12.42 0.77
CA VAL A 329 -22.74 -11.08 0.19
C VAL A 329 -24.06 -11.08 -0.54
N CYS A 330 -24.59 -9.88 -0.76
CA CYS A 330 -25.71 -9.69 -1.66
C CYS A 330 -25.48 -8.52 -2.60
N ARG A 331 -26.25 -8.48 -3.68
CA ARG A 331 -26.33 -7.34 -4.60
C ARG A 331 -27.78 -7.07 -5.00
N PRO A 332 -28.17 -5.82 -5.27
CA PRO A 332 -29.46 -5.51 -5.85
C PRO A 332 -29.58 -6.10 -7.26
N SER A 333 -30.74 -6.68 -7.57
CA SER A 333 -31.11 -7.25 -8.87
C SER A 333 -32.58 -6.88 -9.15
N GLY A 334 -32.79 -5.76 -9.84
CA GLY A 334 -34.12 -5.15 -9.98
C GLY A 334 -34.69 -4.74 -8.62
N SER A 335 -35.91 -5.18 -8.33
CA SER A 335 -36.56 -5.00 -7.02
C SER A 335 -36.19 -6.07 -5.98
N ASN A 336 -35.30 -7.01 -6.32
CA ASN A 336 -34.92 -8.15 -5.48
C ASN A 336 -33.45 -8.07 -5.06
N MET A 337 -33.06 -8.90 -4.10
CA MET A 337 -31.67 -9.10 -3.70
C MET A 337 -31.19 -10.48 -4.13
N GLU A 338 -30.08 -10.51 -4.86
CA GLU A 338 -29.36 -11.75 -5.13
C GLU A 338 -28.33 -12.00 -4.03
N TRP A 339 -28.34 -13.22 -3.48
CA TRP A 339 -27.44 -13.65 -2.42
C TRP A 339 -26.40 -14.62 -2.95
N PHE A 340 -25.17 -14.46 -2.48
CA PHE A 340 -24.05 -15.32 -2.82
C PHE A 340 -23.35 -15.76 -1.54
N ASP A 341 -22.93 -17.02 -1.51
CA ASP A 341 -22.32 -17.64 -0.35
C ASP A 341 -21.08 -18.43 -0.78
N THR A 342 -20.14 -18.57 0.13
CA THR A 342 -19.08 -19.56 0.07
C THR A 342 -19.56 -21.00 0.26
N ARG A 343 -20.78 -21.20 0.77
CA ARG A 343 -21.40 -22.49 1.07
C ARG A 343 -22.70 -22.68 0.28
N GLY A 344 -22.79 -23.78 -0.45
CA GLY A 344 -24.03 -24.25 -1.09
C GLY A 344 -24.48 -25.57 -0.47
N ASP A 345 -25.79 -25.80 -0.45
CA ASP A 345 -26.37 -27.11 -0.16
C ASP A 345 -27.00 -27.66 -1.45
N CYS A 346 -26.41 -28.72 -1.99
CA CYS A 346 -26.91 -29.38 -3.19
C CYS A 346 -26.60 -30.87 -3.11
N MET A 347 -27.53 -31.62 -2.50
CA MET A 347 -27.37 -33.05 -2.22
C MET A 347 -26.07 -33.34 -1.46
N GLY A 348 -25.67 -32.41 -0.57
CA GLY A 348 -24.38 -32.38 0.10
C GLY A 348 -23.79 -30.97 0.17
N LEU A 349 -22.95 -30.74 1.17
CA LEU A 349 -22.26 -29.47 1.36
C LEU A 349 -21.23 -29.25 0.26
N ARG A 350 -21.28 -28.07 -0.34
CA ARG A 350 -20.31 -27.60 -1.34
C ARG A 350 -19.73 -26.28 -0.90
N TYR A 351 -18.47 -26.06 -1.25
CA TYR A 351 -17.77 -24.82 -0.94
C TYR A 351 -17.26 -24.17 -2.22
N ALA A 352 -17.37 -22.85 -2.26
CA ALA A 352 -16.81 -22.06 -3.33
C ALA A 352 -15.28 -22.15 -3.32
N THR A 353 -14.65 -21.85 -4.44
CA THR A 353 -13.18 -21.81 -4.54
C THR A 353 -12.68 -20.43 -4.14
N GLY A 354 -11.69 -20.37 -3.25
CA GLY A 354 -11.13 -19.10 -2.79
C GLY A 354 -10.67 -19.14 -1.35
N GLN A 355 -10.30 -17.97 -0.85
CA GLN A 355 -9.70 -17.83 0.46
C GLN A 355 -9.85 -16.42 1.03
N VAL A 356 -9.65 -16.35 2.35
CA VAL A 356 -9.42 -15.13 3.11
C VAL A 356 -7.98 -15.14 3.59
N ALA A 357 -7.20 -14.12 3.24
CA ALA A 357 -5.84 -13.95 3.74
C ALA A 357 -5.83 -12.88 4.84
N ILE A 358 -5.53 -13.27 6.07
CA ILE A 358 -5.42 -12.39 7.23
C ILE A 358 -3.96 -11.94 7.34
N SER A 359 -3.73 -10.64 7.13
CA SER A 359 -2.42 -10.02 7.19
C SER A 359 -2.11 -9.40 8.55
N GLN A 360 -3.14 -9.07 9.33
CA GLN A 360 -3.01 -8.61 10.71
C GLN A 360 -4.16 -9.15 11.54
N TYR A 361 -3.84 -9.72 12.70
CA TYR A 361 -4.83 -10.22 13.65
C TYR A 361 -4.37 -9.99 15.07
N THR A 362 -5.15 -9.20 15.81
CA THR A 362 -5.07 -9.10 17.26
C THR A 362 -6.48 -9.19 17.80
N LYS A 363 -6.77 -10.27 18.51
CA LYS A 363 -8.10 -10.54 19.08
C LYS A 363 -8.65 -9.32 19.81
N ASN A 364 -9.90 -8.99 19.52
CA ASN A 364 -10.70 -7.87 20.01
C ASN A 364 -10.08 -6.49 19.77
N LYS A 365 -9.12 -6.37 18.84
CA LYS A 365 -8.42 -5.11 18.56
C LYS A 365 -8.34 -4.79 17.08
N VAL A 366 -7.81 -5.70 16.26
CA VAL A 366 -7.65 -5.44 14.83
C VAL A 366 -7.69 -6.71 14.02
N VAL A 367 -8.39 -6.65 12.89
CA VAL A 367 -8.30 -7.66 11.83
C VAL A 367 -8.16 -6.93 10.50
N LYS A 368 -7.13 -7.29 9.73
CA LYS A 368 -6.88 -6.80 8.37
C LYS A 368 -6.63 -7.97 7.44
N GLY A 369 -7.16 -7.90 6.23
CA GLY A 369 -6.96 -8.97 5.26
C GLY A 369 -7.52 -8.69 3.89
N SER A 370 -7.43 -9.72 3.04
CA SER A 370 -8.00 -9.74 1.69
C SER A 370 -8.84 -10.98 1.46
N LEU A 371 -9.68 -10.92 0.44
CA LEU A 371 -10.55 -11.99 -0.02
C LEU A 371 -10.39 -12.17 -1.51
N THR A 372 -10.29 -13.41 -1.97
CA THR A 372 -10.19 -13.76 -3.40
C THR A 372 -10.87 -15.09 -3.67
N GLY A 373 -11.53 -15.23 -4.83
CA GLY A 373 -12.14 -16.50 -5.23
C GLY A 373 -13.36 -16.34 -6.12
N THR A 374 -14.28 -17.28 -5.98
CA THR A 374 -15.63 -17.26 -6.56
C THR A 374 -16.65 -17.49 -5.45
N LEU A 375 -17.93 -17.21 -5.72
CA LEU A 375 -19.03 -17.50 -4.81
C LEU A 375 -20.11 -18.36 -5.48
N ILE A 376 -20.96 -18.99 -4.67
CA ILE A 376 -22.09 -19.80 -5.11
C ILE A 376 -23.37 -18.96 -4.99
N PRO A 377 -24.17 -18.81 -6.06
CA PRO A 377 -25.48 -18.16 -5.98
C PRO A 377 -26.41 -18.97 -5.07
N ARG A 378 -27.02 -18.33 -4.08
CA ARG A 378 -27.89 -19.01 -3.11
C ARG A 378 -29.14 -19.61 -3.75
N ALA A 379 -29.64 -18.99 -4.82
CA ALA A 379 -30.77 -19.50 -5.59
C ALA A 379 -30.45 -20.79 -6.36
N ASN A 380 -29.17 -21.07 -6.63
CA ASN A 380 -28.72 -22.26 -7.35
C ASN A 380 -27.47 -22.83 -6.65
N GLY A 381 -27.68 -23.38 -5.45
CA GLY A 381 -26.64 -23.96 -4.58
C GLY A 381 -25.87 -25.16 -5.19
N CYS A 382 -26.22 -25.57 -6.41
CA CYS A 382 -25.60 -26.66 -7.14
C CYS A 382 -24.45 -26.23 -8.06
N SER A 383 -24.31 -24.93 -8.36
CA SER A 383 -23.22 -24.44 -9.20
C SER A 383 -21.92 -24.31 -8.41
N ASN A 384 -20.84 -24.93 -8.89
CA ASN A 384 -19.49 -24.71 -8.35
C ASN A 384 -18.79 -23.50 -9.02
N SER A 385 -19.47 -22.82 -9.94
CA SER A 385 -18.99 -21.64 -10.65
C SER A 385 -19.99 -20.51 -10.48
N GLY A 386 -19.57 -19.45 -9.79
CA GLY A 386 -20.32 -18.21 -9.76
C GLY A 386 -19.38 -17.02 -9.90
N PRO A 387 -19.85 -15.80 -9.55
CA PRO A 387 -19.13 -14.58 -9.86
C PRO A 387 -17.76 -14.55 -9.19
N GLY A 388 -16.78 -14.01 -9.92
CA GLY A 388 -15.45 -13.73 -9.39
C GLY A 388 -15.52 -12.70 -8.27
N LEU A 389 -14.70 -12.91 -7.25
CA LEU A 389 -14.63 -12.14 -6.02
C LEU A 389 -13.19 -11.72 -5.75
N SER A 390 -13.01 -10.44 -5.44
CA SER A 390 -11.76 -9.91 -4.89
C SER A 390 -12.06 -8.77 -3.92
N GLY A 391 -11.25 -8.57 -2.89
CA GLY A 391 -11.48 -7.47 -1.97
C GLY A 391 -10.50 -7.44 -0.80
N GLU A 392 -10.75 -6.48 0.09
CA GLU A 392 -9.96 -6.23 1.29
C GLU A 392 -10.84 -5.67 2.41
N PHE A 393 -10.35 -5.80 3.63
CA PHE A 393 -11.05 -5.33 4.81
C PHE A 393 -10.06 -4.93 5.89
N LEU A 394 -10.52 -4.00 6.71
CA LEU A 394 -9.85 -3.60 7.93
C LEU A 394 -10.93 -3.28 8.96
N VAL A 395 -10.82 -3.88 10.13
CA VAL A 395 -11.62 -3.50 11.29
C VAL A 395 -10.70 -3.29 12.47
N LYS A 396 -10.79 -2.11 13.08
CA LYS A 396 -10.16 -1.74 14.33
C LYS A 396 -11.26 -1.58 15.38
N VAL A 397 -11.07 -2.22 16.53
CA VAL A 397 -11.94 -2.08 17.71
C VAL A 397 -11.27 -1.12 18.67
N PRO A 398 -11.96 -0.07 19.15
CA PRO A 398 -11.36 0.88 20.06
C PRO A 398 -11.08 0.19 21.39
N VAL A 399 -9.93 0.50 22.00
CA VAL A 399 -9.67 0.13 23.39
C VAL A 399 -10.51 1.09 24.22
N ILE A 400 -11.59 0.58 24.81
CA ILE A 400 -12.48 1.33 25.72
C ILE A 400 -11.79 1.51 27.07
#